data_AF-A0A832K0V8-F1
#
_entry.id   AF-A0A832K0V8-F1
#
_cell.length_a   1.000
_cell.length_b   1.000
_cell.length_c   1.000
_cell.angle_alpha   90.00
_cell.angle_beta   90.00
_cell.angle_gamma   90.00
#
_symmetry.space_group_name_H-M   'P 1'
#
loop_
_entity.id
_entity.type
_entity.pdbx_description
1 polymer ?
#
loop_
_entity_poly.entity_id
_entity_poly.type
_entity_poly.pdbx_seq_one_letter_code
_entity_poly.pdbx_strand_id
1 'polypeptide(L)'
;MAAWFLLAGAGQLHAIVDMNTNGLSDVWETIYGPGPFDPDADLDGDGQKNFQEAVAGTDPRDPTSVFRATATEVVGPAHLV
;
A
#
# COMPACT_ATOMS: atom_id res chain seq x y z
N MET A 1 17.29 37.56 6.31
CA MET A 1 16.68 36.35 6.89
C MET A 1 16.46 35.39 5.74
N ALA A 2 17.30 34.35 5.62
CA ALA A 2 17.32 33.46 4.47
C ALA A 2 16.35 32.30 4.67
N ALA A 3 15.48 32.10 3.69
CA ALA A 3 14.62 30.93 3.57
C ALA A 3 15.45 29.71 3.21
N TRP A 4 15.14 28.58 3.84
CA TRP A 4 15.59 27.25 3.41
C TRP A 4 14.36 26.36 3.32
N PHE A 5 13.96 26.07 2.08
CA PHE A 5 13.11 24.92 1.78
C PHE A 5 13.95 23.67 2.02
N LEU A 6 13.54 22.84 2.97
CA LEU A 6 13.96 21.44 3.03
C LEU A 6 12.76 20.58 2.67
N LEU A 7 12.93 19.89 1.54
CA LEU A 7 12.12 18.78 1.07
C LEU A 7 12.24 17.64 2.11
N ALA A 8 11.39 17.63 3.13
CA ALA A 8 11.28 16.48 4.03
C ALA A 8 10.28 15.50 3.40
N GLY A 9 10.76 14.28 3.19
CA GLY A 9 10.16 13.23 2.36
C GLY A 9 8.73 12.86 2.73
N ALA A 10 8.13 12.05 1.84
CA ALA A 10 6.80 11.48 1.96
C ALA A 10 6.53 10.95 3.38
N GLY A 11 6.00 11.83 4.24
CA GLY A 11 5.37 11.43 5.48
C GLY A 11 4.25 10.52 5.04
N GLN A 12 4.43 9.22 5.34
CA GLN A 12 3.39 8.22 5.23
C GLN A 12 2.12 8.92 5.67
N LEU A 13 1.17 9.10 4.76
CA LEU A 13 -0.16 9.57 5.13
C LEU A 13 -0.52 8.65 6.28
N HIS A 14 -0.59 9.18 7.51
CA HIS A 14 -1.23 8.44 8.59
C HIS A 14 -2.48 7.88 7.95
N ALA A 15 -2.64 6.57 8.01
CA ALA A 15 -3.89 5.95 7.61
C ALA A 15 -4.97 6.84 8.26
N ILE A 16 -5.83 7.47 7.46
CA ILE A 16 -6.52 8.74 7.81
C ILE A 16 -7.19 8.65 9.19
N VAL A 17 -7.53 7.41 9.59
CA VAL A 17 -7.78 6.98 10.97
C VAL A 17 -6.95 5.70 11.23
N ASP A 18 -6.15 5.69 12.31
CA ASP A 18 -5.39 4.54 12.86
C ASP A 18 -5.40 4.65 14.41
N MET A 19 -6.41 4.08 15.06
CA MET A 19 -6.65 4.19 16.50
C MET A 19 -5.76 3.26 17.32
N ASN A 20 -5.32 2.15 16.73
CA ASN A 20 -4.53 1.14 17.40
C ASN A 20 -3.00 1.32 17.17
N THR A 21 -2.61 2.26 16.30
CA THR A 21 -1.23 2.63 15.95
C THR A 21 -0.40 1.49 15.36
N ASN A 22 -1.05 0.52 14.71
CA ASN A 22 -0.39 -0.59 14.01
C ASN A 22 0.06 -0.22 12.58
N GLY A 23 -0.26 1.00 12.10
CA GLY A 23 0.08 1.44 10.74
C GLY A 23 -0.91 1.01 9.67
N LEU A 24 -2.03 0.38 10.04
CA LEU A 24 -3.16 0.08 9.17
C LEU A 24 -4.27 1.11 9.38
N SER A 25 -5.12 1.30 8.36
CA SER A 25 -6.28 2.17 8.52
C SER A 25 -7.41 1.43 9.22
N ASP A 26 -7.99 2.02 10.27
CA ASP A 26 -9.20 1.46 10.90
C ASP A 26 -10.36 1.35 9.89
N VAL A 27 -10.40 2.21 8.86
CA VAL A 27 -11.41 2.15 7.79
C VAL A 27 -11.22 0.90 6.95
N TRP A 28 -9.98 0.61 6.53
CA TRP A 28 -9.67 -0.60 5.77
C TRP A 28 -9.91 -1.84 6.63
N GLU A 29 -9.48 -1.82 7.90
CA GLU A 29 -9.77 -2.88 8.86
C GLU A 29 -11.29 -3.11 8.96
N THR A 30 -12.08 -2.05 9.16
CA THR A 30 -13.55 -2.13 9.26
C THR A 30 -14.23 -2.68 7.99
N ILE A 31 -13.72 -2.35 6.80
CA ILE A 31 -14.28 -2.84 5.53
C ILE A 31 -14.10 -4.36 5.42
N TYR A 32 -12.92 -4.86 5.75
CA TYR A 32 -12.58 -6.26 5.51
C TYR A 32 -12.84 -7.17 6.72
N GLY A 33 -12.88 -6.66 7.96
CA GLY A 33 -13.48 -7.37 9.10
C GLY A 33 -13.18 -6.82 10.50
N PRO A 34 -13.84 -7.35 11.53
CA PRO A 34 -13.78 -6.80 12.89
C PRO A 34 -12.51 -7.24 13.59
N GLY A 35 -11.40 -6.54 13.37
CA GLY A 35 -10.23 -6.73 14.21
C GLY A 35 -9.05 -5.90 13.75
N PRO A 36 -8.18 -5.51 14.69
CA PRO A 36 -6.86 -5.04 14.30
C PRO A 36 -6.15 -6.19 13.59
N PHE A 37 -5.80 -6.01 12.32
CA PHE A 37 -4.96 -6.97 11.63
C PHE A 37 -3.51 -6.79 12.07
N ASP A 38 -2.73 -7.86 12.06
CA ASP A 38 -1.29 -7.74 12.19
C ASP A 38 -0.73 -7.23 10.86
N PRO A 39 -0.11 -6.03 10.79
CA PRO A 39 0.41 -5.48 9.53
C PRO A 39 1.46 -6.37 8.86
N ASP A 40 2.15 -7.22 9.62
CA ASP A 40 3.21 -8.10 9.13
C ASP A 40 2.72 -9.51 8.77
N ALA A 41 1.47 -9.85 9.10
CA ALA A 41 0.87 -11.12 8.73
C ALA A 41 0.34 -11.12 7.29
N ASP A 42 0.26 -12.32 6.73
CA ASP A 42 -0.39 -12.64 5.45
C ASP A 42 -1.61 -13.49 5.82
N LEU A 43 -2.80 -12.88 5.79
CA LEU A 43 -4.00 -13.48 6.37
C LEU A 43 -4.61 -14.57 5.47
N ASP A 44 -4.50 -14.44 4.16
CA ASP A 44 -5.07 -15.37 3.19
C ASP A 44 -4.03 -16.29 2.51
N GLY A 45 -2.75 -16.06 2.74
CA GLY A 45 -1.65 -16.92 2.30
C GLY A 45 -1.23 -16.70 0.86
N ASP A 46 -1.51 -15.52 0.28
CA ASP A 46 -1.16 -15.18 -1.11
C ASP A 46 0.28 -14.65 -1.28
N GLY A 47 0.97 -14.41 -0.16
CA GLY A 47 2.33 -13.87 -0.10
C GLY A 47 2.41 -12.35 0.06
N GLN A 48 1.29 -11.64 0.19
CA GLN A 48 1.21 -10.23 0.51
C GLN A 48 0.89 -10.05 2.01
N LYS A 49 1.58 -9.11 2.64
CA LYS A 49 1.26 -8.73 4.02
C LYS A 49 0.03 -7.83 4.04
N ASN A 50 -0.74 -7.89 5.14
CA ASN A 50 -1.89 -7.01 5.40
C ASN A 50 -1.55 -5.52 5.20
N PHE A 51 -0.33 -5.07 5.53
CA PHE A 51 0.10 -3.70 5.25
C PHE A 51 0.17 -3.38 3.74
N GLN A 52 0.70 -4.30 2.94
CA GLN A 52 0.80 -4.12 1.49
C GLN A 52 -0.58 -4.08 0.85
N GLU A 53 -1.47 -4.94 1.33
CA GLU A 53 -2.86 -4.99 0.90
C GLU A 53 -3.65 -3.75 1.30
N ALA A 54 -3.45 -3.23 2.52
CA ALA A 54 -4.04 -1.98 2.97
C ALA A 54 -3.60 -0.78 2.11
N VAL A 55 -2.32 -0.75 1.71
CA VAL A 55 -1.80 0.27 0.78
C VAL A 55 -2.37 0.10 -0.64
N ALA A 56 -2.58 -1.14 -1.08
CA ALA A 56 -3.13 -1.47 -2.39
C ALA A 56 -4.66 -1.34 -2.46
N GLY A 57 -5.34 -1.31 -1.31
CA GLY A 57 -6.80 -1.35 -1.21
C GLY A 57 -7.41 -2.72 -1.51
N THR A 58 -6.63 -3.80 -1.40
CA THR A 58 -7.09 -5.19 -1.64
C THR A 58 -7.71 -5.82 -0.40
N ASP A 59 -8.29 -7.02 -0.56
CA ASP A 59 -9.00 -7.76 0.49
C ASP A 59 -8.09 -8.83 1.11
N PRO A 60 -7.71 -8.71 2.40
CA PRO A 60 -6.78 -9.61 3.08
C PRO A 60 -7.35 -10.99 3.38
N ARG A 61 -8.56 -11.28 2.91
CA ARG A 61 -9.24 -12.58 3.08
C ARG A 61 -9.44 -13.30 1.75
N ASP A 62 -9.07 -12.67 0.65
CA ASP A 62 -9.26 -13.23 -0.69
C ASP A 62 -7.90 -13.33 -1.40
N PRO A 63 -7.31 -14.54 -1.49
CA PRO A 63 -5.98 -14.73 -2.07
C PRO A 63 -5.95 -14.45 -3.59
N THR A 64 -7.08 -14.08 -4.18
CA THR A 64 -7.18 -13.62 -5.57
C THR A 64 -7.27 -12.10 -5.71
N SER A 65 -7.53 -11.39 -4.61
CA SER A 65 -7.57 -9.94 -4.50
C SER A 65 -6.15 -9.38 -4.39
N VAL A 66 -5.42 -9.38 -5.50
CA VAL A 66 -3.99 -9.02 -5.50
C VAL A 66 -3.71 -7.85 -6.43
N PHE A 67 -2.85 -6.92 -6.00
CA PHE A 67 -2.43 -5.82 -6.87
C PHE A 67 -1.42 -6.33 -7.91
N ARG A 68 -1.77 -6.17 -9.19
CA ARG A 68 -0.91 -6.58 -10.31
C ARG A 68 -0.57 -5.37 -11.17
N ALA A 69 0.71 -5.00 -11.19
CA ALA A 69 1.24 -4.06 -12.16
C ALA A 69 1.85 -4.82 -13.35
N THR A 70 1.42 -4.51 -14.56
CA THR A 70 2.05 -5.02 -15.80
C THR A 70 2.92 -3.92 -16.40
N ALA A 71 4.22 -4.15 -16.49
CA ALA A 71 5.11 -3.26 -17.23
C ALA A 71 4.90 -3.48 -18.73
N THR A 72 4.44 -2.44 -19.43
CA THR A 72 4.42 -2.43 -20.89
C THR A 72 5.69 -1.72 -21.37
N GLU A 73 6.55 -2.42 -22.11
CA GLU A 73 7.66 -1.76 -22.79
C GLU A 73 7.09 -0.86 -23.89
N VAL A 74 7.32 0.45 -23.76
CA VAL A 74 7.15 1.37 -24.88
C VAL A 74 8.34 1.13 -25.82
N VAL A 75 8.14 0.26 -26.82
CA VAL A 75 9.13 0.11 -27.90
C VAL A 75 9.13 1.41 -28.70
N GLY A 76 10.09 2.29 -28.40
CA GLY A 76 10.38 3.45 -29.22
C GLY A 76 10.91 3.01 -30.59
N PRO A 77 10.73 3.82 -31.65
CA PRO A 77 11.25 3.46 -32.97
C PRO A 77 12.75 3.22 -32.87
N ALA A 78 13.19 2.02 -33.27
CA ALA A 78 14.60 1.69 -33.39
C ALA A 78 15.27 2.81 -34.19
N HIS A 79 16.23 3.48 -33.57
CA HIS A 79 17.04 4.50 -34.22
C HIS A 79 17.86 3.80 -35.29
N LEU A 80 17.36 3.80 -36.53
CA LEU A 80 18.08 3.41 -37.72
C LEU A 80 19.21 4.42 -37.93
N VAL A 81 20.42 4.04 -37.53
CA VAL A 81 21.69 4.59 -38.02
C VAL A 81 22.62 3.46 -38.38
#